data_AF-A0A1B6C0Z0-F1
#
_entry.id   AF-A0A1B6C0Z0-F1
#
_cell.length_a   1.000
_cell.length_b   1.000
_cell.length_c   1.000
_cell.angle_alpha   90.00
_cell.angle_beta   90.00
_cell.angle_gamma   90.00
#
_symmetry.space_group_name_H-M   'P 1'
#
loop_
_entity.id
_entity.type
_entity.pdbx_description
1 polymer ?
#
loop_
_entity_poly.entity_id
_entity_poly.type
_entity_poly.pdbx_seq_one_letter_code
_entity_poly.pdbx_strand_id
1 'polypeptide(L)'
;MNPNHRDVLLEKAEVSEKKHQLMVSEKSFENLLYQVDKVLHEVEKELSSKTQMDESWLCCEQFTVADISLTILLNRLYLLGLENRFWSDGKKPGIERYFARVRQRDSFKRTIPSQMFHLKTFIEMQSGFVIGTVIFTALAVIIGSFILLRKK
;
A
#
# COMPACT_ATOMS: atom_id res chain seq x y z
N MET A 1 17.92 -32.94 -10.51
CA MET A 1 17.27 -32.46 -9.27
C MET A 1 18.12 -32.94 -8.10
N ASN A 2 18.62 -32.04 -7.25
CA ASN A 2 19.52 -32.42 -6.16
C ASN A 2 18.74 -33.20 -5.08
N PRO A 3 19.08 -34.48 -4.79
CA PRO A 3 18.30 -35.33 -3.87
C PRO A 3 18.17 -34.76 -2.47
N ASN A 4 19.18 -34.02 -1.99
CA ASN A 4 19.26 -33.55 -0.60
C ASN A 4 18.24 -32.46 -0.23
N HIS A 5 17.49 -31.91 -1.20
CA HIS A 5 16.53 -30.83 -0.96
C HIS A 5 15.14 -31.13 -1.52
N ARG A 6 14.90 -32.36 -2.00
CA ARG A 6 13.65 -32.75 -2.66
C ARG A 6 12.45 -32.50 -1.75
N ASP A 7 12.52 -32.93 -0.50
CA ASP A 7 11.38 -32.88 0.42
C ASP A 7 11.04 -31.43 0.79
N VAL A 8 12.05 -30.58 1.02
CA VAL A 8 11.86 -29.13 1.28
C VAL A 8 11.25 -28.42 0.06
N LEU A 9 11.64 -28.79 -1.16
CA LEU A 9 11.10 -28.21 -2.38
C LEU A 9 9.65 -28.66 -2.63
N LEU A 10 9.34 -29.92 -2.34
CA LEU A 10 7.97 -30.44 -2.41
C LEU A 10 7.08 -29.77 -1.37
N GLU A 11 7.55 -29.60 -0.13
CA GLU A 11 6.83 -28.87 0.91
C GLU A 11 6.55 -27.41 0.50
N LYS A 12 7.56 -26.72 -0.04
CA LYS A 12 7.36 -25.34 -0.55
C LYS A 12 6.37 -25.30 -1.71
N ALA A 13 6.38 -26.28 -2.60
CA ALA A 13 5.42 -26.38 -3.69
C ALA A 13 3.99 -26.58 -3.14
N GLU A 14 3.80 -27.50 -2.19
CA GLU A 14 2.49 -27.71 -1.55
C GLU A 14 1.98 -26.47 -0.80
N VAL A 15 2.85 -25.77 -0.08
CA VAL A 15 2.50 -24.51 0.60
C VAL A 15 2.11 -23.44 -0.41
N SER A 16 2.83 -23.35 -1.53
CA SER A 16 2.52 -22.42 -2.62
C SER A 16 1.16 -22.74 -3.26
N GLU A 17 0.88 -24.02 -3.53
CA GLU A 17 -0.38 -24.50 -4.12
C GLU A 17 -1.58 -24.21 -3.22
N LYS A 18 -1.48 -24.53 -1.92
CA LYS A 18 -2.53 -24.24 -0.93
C LYS A 18 -2.79 -22.74 -0.82
N LYS A 19 -1.74 -21.92 -0.81
CA LYS A 19 -1.86 -20.46 -0.80
C LYS A 19 -2.52 -19.96 -2.09
N HIS A 20 -2.19 -20.54 -3.24
CA HIS A 20 -2.81 -20.21 -4.52
C HIS A 20 -4.31 -20.54 -4.51
N GLN A 21 -4.72 -21.72 -4.05
CA GLN A 21 -6.13 -22.10 -3.96
C GLN A 21 -6.96 -21.17 -3.06
N LEU A 22 -6.40 -20.75 -1.92
CA LEU A 22 -7.03 -19.76 -1.05
C LEU A 22 -7.20 -18.40 -1.75
N MET A 23 -6.17 -17.93 -2.48
CA MET A 23 -6.22 -16.66 -3.21
C MET A 23 -7.13 -16.69 -4.45
N VAL A 24 -7.39 -17.86 -5.04
CA VAL A 24 -8.24 -18.02 -6.24
C VAL A 24 -9.73 -17.99 -5.89
N SER A 25 -10.12 -18.33 -4.66
CA SER A 25 -11.53 -18.26 -4.26
C SER A 25 -11.98 -16.82 -4.00
N GLU A 26 -12.56 -16.18 -5.01
CA GLU A 26 -13.15 -14.84 -4.97
C GLU A 26 -13.99 -14.62 -3.71
N LYS A 27 -14.81 -15.61 -3.35
CA LYS A 27 -15.68 -15.58 -2.16
C LYS A 27 -14.91 -15.43 -0.84
N SER A 28 -13.74 -16.06 -0.72
CA SER A 28 -12.91 -15.95 0.48
C SER A 28 -12.25 -14.58 0.57
N PHE A 29 -11.84 -14.02 -0.57
CA PHE A 29 -11.30 -12.67 -0.64
C PHE A 29 -12.35 -11.62 -0.26
N GLU A 30 -13.57 -11.73 -0.78
CA GLU A 30 -14.67 -10.83 -0.40
C GLU A 30 -15.04 -10.95 1.09
N ASN A 31 -15.04 -12.17 1.64
CA ASN A 31 -15.27 -12.35 3.08
C ASN A 31 -14.16 -11.71 3.92
N LEU A 32 -12.90 -11.78 3.49
CA LEU A 32 -11.79 -11.12 4.17
C LEU A 32 -11.95 -9.59 4.13
N LEU A 33 -12.30 -9.04 2.98
CA LEU A 33 -12.53 -7.61 2.82
C LEU A 33 -13.69 -7.11 3.69
N TYR A 34 -14.75 -7.92 3.79
CA TYR A 34 -15.87 -7.65 4.69
C TYR A 34 -15.46 -7.64 6.16
N GLN A 35 -14.60 -8.58 6.59
CA GLN A 35 -14.08 -8.59 7.96
C GLN A 35 -13.21 -7.37 8.26
N VAL A 36 -12.37 -6.96 7.31
CA VAL A 36 -11.58 -5.73 7.43
C VAL A 36 -12.49 -4.52 7.56
N ASP A 37 -13.53 -4.42 6.74
CA ASP A 37 -14.47 -3.29 6.81
C ASP A 37 -15.20 -3.22 8.16
N LYS A 38 -15.60 -4.37 8.73
CA LYS A 38 -16.18 -4.44 10.08
C LYS A 38 -15.25 -3.89 11.15
N VAL A 39 -13.98 -4.31 11.14
CA VAL A 39 -13.00 -3.80 12.11
C VAL A 39 -12.80 -2.30 11.95
N LEU A 40 -12.69 -1.82 10.71
CA LEU A 40 -12.54 -0.39 10.44
C LEU A 40 -13.80 0.41 10.80
N HIS A 41 -15.00 -0.20 10.73
CA HIS A 41 -16.23 0.45 11.17
C HIS A 41 -16.24 0.68 12.69
N GLU A 42 -15.83 -0.31 13.48
CA GLU A 42 -15.71 -0.13 14.94
C GLU A 42 -14.62 0.90 15.29
N VAL A 43 -13.48 0.88 14.59
CA VAL A 43 -12.45 1.91 14.77
C VAL A 43 -12.97 3.31 14.44
N GLU A 44 -13.72 3.46 13.35
CA GLU A 44 -14.33 4.75 12.98
C GLU A 44 -15.30 5.23 14.05
N LYS A 45 -16.10 4.33 14.64
CA LYS A 45 -17.02 4.64 15.71
C LYS A 45 -16.29 5.15 16.96
N GLU A 46 -15.20 4.50 17.34
CA GLU A 46 -14.33 4.94 18.45
C GLU A 46 -13.60 6.25 18.17
N LEU A 47 -13.26 6.53 16.90
CA LEU A 47 -12.66 7.80 16.51
C LEU A 47 -13.70 8.93 16.39
N SER A 48 -14.94 8.61 16.04
CA SER A 48 -16.04 9.56 15.89
C SER A 48 -16.70 9.93 17.22
N SER A 49 -16.64 9.05 18.22
CA SER A 49 -17.11 9.34 19.58
C SER A 49 -16.25 10.40 20.28
N LYS A 50 -15.03 10.63 19.80
CA LYS A 50 -14.12 11.66 20.31
C LYS A 50 -14.43 13.00 19.68
N THR A 51 -14.52 14.02 20.53
CA THR A 51 -14.68 15.42 20.08
C THR A 51 -13.45 15.82 19.25
N GLN A 52 -13.61 16.68 18.24
CA GLN A 52 -12.48 17.15 17.42
C GLN A 52 -11.34 17.82 18.21
N MET A 53 -11.60 18.23 19.45
CA MET A 53 -10.62 18.84 20.35
C MET A 53 -9.84 17.81 21.19
N ASP A 54 -10.26 16.55 21.17
CA ASP A 54 -9.58 15.47 21.87
C ASP A 54 -8.49 14.90 20.95
N GLU A 55 -7.26 15.36 21.18
CA GLU A 55 -6.07 14.91 20.46
C GLU A 55 -5.57 13.52 20.92
N SER A 56 -6.35 12.79 21.70
CA SER A 56 -5.99 11.42 22.08
C SER A 56 -5.87 10.48 20.88
N TRP A 57 -4.97 9.51 20.99
CA TRP A 57 -4.83 8.40 20.04
C TRP A 57 -5.92 7.37 20.27
N LEU A 58 -5.84 6.18 19.66
CA LEU A 58 -6.95 5.22 19.60
C LEU A 58 -7.53 4.87 20.98
N CYS A 59 -6.68 4.66 21.99
CA CYS A 59 -7.13 4.29 23.34
C CYS A 59 -6.77 5.30 24.44
N CYS A 60 -5.75 6.13 24.24
CA CYS A 60 -5.27 7.08 25.25
C CYS A 60 -4.51 8.26 24.63
N GLU A 61 -4.10 9.22 25.44
CA GLU A 61 -3.34 10.41 25.00
C GLU A 61 -1.96 10.08 24.40
N GLN A 62 -1.42 8.91 24.72
CA GLN A 62 -0.10 8.47 24.25
C GLN A 62 -0.24 7.53 23.05
N PHE A 63 0.75 7.56 22.16
CA PHE A 63 0.79 6.66 21.01
C PHE A 63 1.26 5.28 21.46
N THR A 64 0.41 4.26 21.31
CA THR A 64 0.63 2.92 21.86
C THR A 64 0.77 1.84 20.80
N VAL A 65 0.91 0.59 21.24
CA VAL A 65 0.93 -0.60 20.37
C VAL A 65 -0.37 -0.76 19.57
N ALA A 66 -1.50 -0.33 20.11
CA ALA A 66 -2.77 -0.35 19.39
C ALA A 66 -2.70 0.56 18.15
N ASP A 67 -2.15 1.76 18.33
CA ASP A 67 -1.97 2.74 17.26
C ASP A 67 -0.96 2.27 16.21
N ILE A 68 0.15 1.65 16.65
CA ILE A 68 1.14 1.03 15.75
C ILE A 68 0.48 -0.05 14.89
N SER A 69 -0.31 -0.94 15.51
CA SER A 69 -0.95 -2.06 14.81
C SER A 69 -1.97 -1.57 13.77
N LEU A 70 -2.80 -0.59 14.15
CA LEU A 70 -3.75 0.04 13.23
C LEU A 70 -3.02 0.78 12.10
N THR A 71 -1.94 1.50 12.41
CA THR A 71 -1.11 2.21 11.42
C THR A 71 -0.55 1.27 10.36
N ILE A 72 -0.03 0.11 10.77
CA ILE A 72 0.52 -0.88 9.86
C ILE A 72 -0.57 -1.42 8.93
N LEU A 73 -1.76 -1.71 9.45
CA LEU A 73 -2.88 -2.17 8.66
C LEU A 73 -3.31 -1.11 7.62
N LEU A 74 -3.55 0.13 8.06
CA LEU A 74 -3.95 1.23 7.19
C LEU A 74 -2.91 1.52 6.11
N ASN A 75 -1.62 1.52 6.47
CA ASN A 75 -0.55 1.71 5.50
C ASN A 75 -0.51 0.59 4.45
N ARG A 76 -0.73 -0.66 4.84
CA ARG A 76 -0.79 -1.78 3.87
C ARG A 76 -1.98 -1.64 2.93
N LEU A 77 -3.15 -1.25 3.44
CA LEU A 77 -4.33 -1.01 2.62
C LEU A 77 -4.10 0.17 1.65
N TYR A 78 -3.45 1.24 2.10
CA TYR A 78 -3.07 2.39 1.27
C TYR A 78 -2.09 2.00 0.16
N LEU A 79 -1.06 1.21 0.47
CA LEU A 79 -0.12 0.71 -0.53
C LEU A 79 -0.79 -0.19 -1.58
N LEU A 80 -1.91 -0.84 -1.22
CA LEU A 80 -2.71 -1.65 -2.13
C LEU A 80 -3.74 -0.82 -2.95
N GLY A 81 -3.85 0.49 -2.71
CA GLY A 81 -4.86 1.33 -3.37
C GLY A 81 -6.28 1.09 -2.87
N LEU A 82 -6.45 0.52 -1.67
CA LEU A 82 -7.75 0.17 -1.11
C LEU A 82 -8.36 1.28 -0.24
N GLU A 83 -7.70 2.43 -0.12
CA GLU A 83 -8.19 3.57 0.66
C GLU A 83 -9.58 4.03 0.21
N ASN A 84 -9.79 4.10 -1.11
CA ASN A 84 -11.08 4.49 -1.71
C ASN A 84 -12.17 3.47 -1.41
N ARG A 85 -11.83 2.20 -1.19
CA ARG A 85 -12.81 1.19 -0.79
C ARG A 85 -13.24 1.40 0.66
N PHE A 86 -12.28 1.66 1.55
CA PHE A 86 -12.50 1.53 2.99
C PHE A 86 -12.77 2.84 3.75
N TRP A 87 -12.05 3.93 3.47
CA TRP A 87 -12.14 5.14 4.31
C TRP A 87 -12.11 6.49 3.58
N SER A 88 -11.54 6.59 2.37
CA SER A 88 -11.50 7.85 1.61
C SER A 88 -12.89 8.29 1.12
N ASP A 89 -12.95 9.46 0.48
CA ASP A 89 -14.17 10.08 -0.06
C ASP A 89 -15.24 10.31 1.01
N GLY A 90 -14.81 10.59 2.25
CA GLY A 90 -15.71 10.85 3.37
C GLY A 90 -16.42 9.61 3.92
N LYS A 91 -16.04 8.39 3.52
CA LYS A 91 -16.65 7.15 4.05
C LYS A 91 -16.38 6.93 5.54
N LYS A 92 -15.15 7.19 5.96
CA LYS A 92 -14.70 7.08 7.37
C LYS A 92 -13.73 8.23 7.69
N PRO A 93 -14.26 9.47 7.88
CA PRO A 93 -13.45 10.67 8.05
C PRO A 93 -12.62 10.69 9.35
N GLY A 94 -13.00 9.93 10.37
CA GLY A 94 -12.19 9.72 11.57
C GLY A 94 -10.89 9.00 11.25
N ILE A 95 -10.97 7.86 10.56
CA ILE A 95 -9.81 7.10 10.08
C ILE A 95 -8.97 7.91 9.12
N GLU A 96 -9.58 8.64 8.19
CA GLU A 96 -8.86 9.47 7.22
C GLU A 96 -8.00 10.53 7.94
N ARG A 97 -8.58 11.26 8.89
CA ARG A 97 -7.86 12.24 9.71
C ARG A 97 -6.80 11.59 10.61
N TYR A 98 -7.14 10.48 11.25
CA TYR A 98 -6.22 9.72 12.09
C TYR A 98 -4.98 9.27 11.29
N PHE A 99 -5.19 8.67 10.11
CA PHE A 99 -4.12 8.18 9.27
C PHE A 99 -3.26 9.33 8.73
N ALA A 100 -3.88 10.45 8.34
CA ALA A 100 -3.15 11.65 7.95
C ALA A 100 -2.23 12.16 9.08
N ARG A 101 -2.72 12.19 10.33
CA ARG A 101 -1.94 12.57 11.53
C ARG A 101 -0.76 11.61 11.75
N VAL A 102 -1.01 10.29 11.68
CA VAL A 102 0.03 9.27 11.89
C VAL A 102 1.17 9.39 10.87
N ARG A 103 0.86 9.66 9.60
CA ARG A 103 1.87 9.81 8.54
C ARG A 103 2.82 10.98 8.75
N GLN A 104 2.44 11.97 9.56
CA GLN A 104 3.30 13.11 9.87
C GLN A 104 4.38 12.79 10.91
N ARG A 105 4.23 11.69 11.67
CA ARG A 105 5.18 11.30 12.72
C ARG A 105 6.54 10.94 12.13
N ASP A 106 7.61 11.34 12.82
CA ASP A 106 8.97 11.04 12.38
C ASP A 106 9.27 9.54 12.37
N SER A 107 8.73 8.79 13.32
CA SER A 107 8.85 7.33 13.34
C SER A 107 8.28 6.71 12.07
N PHE A 108 7.12 7.18 11.62
CA PHE A 108 6.49 6.70 10.39
C PHE A 108 7.36 7.02 9.16
N LYS A 109 7.82 8.26 9.03
CA LYS A 109 8.64 8.71 7.89
C LYS A 109 9.99 7.99 7.79
N ARG A 110 10.57 7.60 8.94
CA ARG A 110 11.84 6.85 8.98
C ARG A 110 11.64 5.37 8.65
N THR A 111 10.49 4.79 8.97
CA THR A 111 10.23 3.36 8.78
C THR A 111 9.66 3.03 7.42
N ILE A 112 8.75 3.85 6.88
CA ILE A 112 8.11 3.57 5.60
C ILE A 112 8.95 4.20 4.47
N PRO A 113 9.60 3.39 3.61
CA PRO A 113 10.27 3.92 2.44
C PRO A 113 9.23 4.60 1.55
N SER A 114 9.54 5.80 1.06
CA SER A 114 8.64 6.52 0.17
C SER A 114 8.39 5.71 -1.11
N GLN A 115 7.28 5.94 -1.82
CA GLN A 115 7.06 5.34 -3.15
C GLN A 115 8.26 5.62 -4.10
N MET A 116 8.96 6.73 -3.87
CA MET A 116 10.19 7.09 -4.56
C MET A 116 11.34 6.12 -4.33
N PHE A 117 11.38 5.44 -3.18
CA PHE A 117 12.35 4.39 -2.89
C PHE A 117 12.21 3.23 -3.87
N HIS A 118 10.97 2.75 -4.12
CA HIS A 118 10.75 1.68 -5.09
C HIS A 118 11.11 2.11 -6.52
N LEU A 119 10.74 3.33 -6.91
CA LEU A 119 11.14 3.87 -8.21
C LEU A 119 12.66 3.96 -8.35
N LYS A 120 13.35 4.48 -7.31
CA LYS A 120 14.80 4.53 -7.25
C LYS A 120 15.42 3.14 -7.35
N THR A 121 14.90 2.15 -6.62
CA THR A 121 15.36 0.76 -6.71
C THR A 121 15.16 0.20 -8.12
N PHE A 122 14.01 0.43 -8.76
CA PHE A 122 13.76 -0.01 -10.14
C PHE A 122 14.71 0.65 -11.15
N ILE A 123 14.99 1.94 -10.98
CA ILE A 123 15.96 2.67 -11.80
C ILE A 123 17.37 2.12 -11.58
N GLU A 124 17.78 1.91 -10.33
CA GLU A 124 19.11 1.36 -9.98
C GLU A 124 19.28 -0.10 -10.44
N MET A 125 18.19 -0.86 -10.54
CA MET A 125 18.21 -2.24 -11.06
C MET A 125 18.33 -2.31 -12.59
N GLN A 126 17.96 -1.25 -13.32
CA GLN A 126 18.08 -1.20 -14.78
C GLN A 126 19.47 -0.74 -15.22
N SER A 127 19.98 -1.32 -16.32
CA SER A 127 21.24 -0.85 -16.89
C SER A 127 21.09 0.58 -17.42
N GLY A 128 22.12 1.40 -17.27
CA GLY A 128 22.11 2.80 -17.73
C GLY A 128 21.77 2.96 -19.22
N PHE A 129 22.00 1.92 -20.03
CA PHE A 129 21.64 1.88 -21.44
C PHE A 129 20.12 1.89 -21.66
N VAL A 130 19.36 1.09 -20.89
CA VAL A 130 17.89 1.02 -21.01
C VAL A 130 17.26 2.37 -20.67
N ILE A 131 17.71 3.00 -19.59
CA ILE A 131 17.25 4.33 -19.17
C ILE A 131 17.53 5.37 -20.27
N GLY A 132 18.72 5.35 -20.87
CA GLY A 132 19.08 6.23 -21.98
C GLY A 132 18.15 6.10 -23.19
N THR A 133 17.79 4.87 -23.57
CA THR A 133 16.89 4.63 -24.71
C THR A 133 15.45 5.11 -24.45
N VAL A 134 14.94 4.96 -23.22
CA VAL A 134 13.59 5.43 -22.84
C VAL A 134 13.51 6.96 -22.87
N ILE A 135 14.53 7.65 -22.34
CA ILE A 135 14.57 9.12 -22.35
C ILE A 135 14.66 9.65 -23.79
N PHE A 136 15.52 9.05 -24.61
CA PHE A 136 15.71 9.48 -25.99
C PHE A 136 14.43 9.31 -26.83
N THR A 137 13.76 8.17 -26.72
CA THR A 137 12.51 7.89 -27.45
C THR A 137 11.38 8.83 -27.03
N ALA A 138 11.23 9.14 -25.73
CA ALA A 138 10.25 10.10 -25.26
C ALA A 138 10.49 11.52 -25.82
N LEU A 139 11.74 11.98 -25.83
CA LEU A 139 12.11 13.27 -26.41
C LEU A 139 11.86 13.33 -27.92
N ALA A 140 12.20 12.27 -28.65
CA ALA A 140 11.96 12.18 -30.09
C ALA A 140 10.47 12.26 -30.44
N VAL A 141 9.60 11.60 -29.66
CA VAL A 141 8.14 11.65 -29.85
C VAL A 141 7.58 13.05 -29.56
N ILE A 142 8.03 13.70 -28.49
CA ILE A 142 7.59 15.07 -28.15
C ILE A 142 8.02 16.06 -29.23
N ILE A 143 9.28 16.01 -29.66
CA ILE A 143 9.83 16.89 -30.71
C ILE A 143 9.11 16.63 -32.04
N GLY A 144 8.92 15.36 -32.41
CA GLY A 144 8.19 14.99 -33.63
C GLY A 144 6.75 15.48 -33.63
N SER A 145 6.05 15.34 -32.50
CA SER A 145 4.67 15.82 -32.32
C SER A 145 4.58 17.35 -32.39
N PHE A 146 5.54 18.06 -31.79
CA PHE A 146 5.61 19.53 -31.85
C PHE A 146 5.89 20.03 -33.27
N ILE A 147 6.78 19.38 -34.02
CA ILE A 147 7.09 19.74 -35.41
C ILE A 147 5.88 19.47 -36.32
N LEU A 148 5.14 18.38 -36.10
CA LEU A 148 3.92 18.06 -36.85
C LEU A 148 2.80 19.07 -36.57
N LEU A 149 2.62 19.49 -35.31
CA LEU A 149 1.63 20.49 -34.92
C LEU A 149 1.97 21.89 -35.47
N ARG A 150 3.25 22.23 -35.63
CA ARG A 150 3.68 23.52 -36.21
C ARG A 150 3.62 23.57 -37.73
N LYS A 151 3.55 22.42 -38.40
CA LYS A 151 3.45 22.28 -39.86
C LYS A 151 2.01 22.20 -40.39
N LYS A 152 1.03 22.16 -39.49
CA LYS A 152 -0.40 22.17 -39.81
C LYS A 152 -0.98 23.57 -39.56
#